data_AF-A3X0C9-F1
#
_entry.id   AF-A3X0C9-F1
#
_cell.length_a   1.000
_cell.length_b   1.000
_cell.length_c   1.000
_cell.angle_alpha   90.00
_cell.angle_beta   90.00
_cell.angle_gamma   90.00
#
_symmetry.space_group_name_H-M   'P 1'
#
loop_
_entity.id
_entity.type
_entity.pdbx_description
1 polymer ?
#
loop_
_entity_poly.entity_id
_entity_poly.type
_entity_poly.pdbx_seq_one_letter_code
_entity_poly.pdbx_strand_id
1 'polypeptide(L)'
;MTVARVFTREQFYELVWSKPMTHLAKDFAISDVALHKICRKHGIPNPPLGWWAKKAAGKKVKQTPLPEAKPGAPDRITIADGEFGRESANLAAARERARIQASEGDDNEAAPPHPFVDRTIAKLRKEKPSDIGLMAVSEGGLIKCEVAPRSVDRLAVILPRIVRAASLQGFQLVGGEGSAHFKSETEVIGFSISELVSREKHVLTDAERTKEEAWQRKRDLAARRNGWDSVFFDRPRFPEWD
;
A
#
# COMPACT_ATOMS: atom_id res chain seq x y z
N MET A 1 -15.42 -13.81 -29.05
CA MET A 1 -16.54 -12.84 -29.09
C MET A 1 -17.06 -12.70 -27.68
N THR A 2 -16.79 -11.58 -27.01
CA THR A 2 -17.35 -11.29 -25.68
C THR A 2 -18.83 -10.99 -25.81
N VAL A 3 -19.68 -11.82 -25.20
CA VAL A 3 -21.14 -11.61 -25.21
C VAL A 3 -21.47 -10.66 -24.07
N ALA A 4 -21.92 -9.44 -24.39
CA ALA A 4 -22.41 -8.51 -23.37
C ALA A 4 -23.80 -8.94 -22.92
N ARG A 5 -24.01 -9.05 -21.60
CA ARG A 5 -25.33 -9.32 -21.01
C ARG A 5 -26.03 -7.99 -20.75
N VAL A 6 -27.29 -7.88 -21.19
CA VAL A 6 -28.08 -6.64 -21.06
C VAL A 6 -29.32 -6.92 -20.23
N PHE A 7 -29.52 -6.13 -19.18
CA PHE A 7 -30.66 -6.22 -18.26
C PHE A 7 -31.44 -4.91 -18.24
N THR A 8 -32.75 -4.98 -18.00
CA THR A 8 -33.49 -3.80 -17.53
C THR A 8 -33.16 -3.53 -16.05
N ARG A 9 -33.50 -2.33 -15.57
CA ARG A 9 -33.27 -1.94 -14.18
C ARG A 9 -34.00 -2.87 -13.19
N GLU A 10 -35.21 -3.27 -13.51
CA GLU A 10 -36.05 -4.17 -12.70
C GLU A 10 -35.49 -5.59 -12.69
N GLN A 11 -35.10 -6.11 -13.85
CA GLN A 11 -34.47 -7.43 -13.97
C GLN A 11 -33.18 -7.50 -13.16
N PHE A 12 -32.36 -6.44 -13.22
CA PHE A 12 -31.12 -6.39 -12.48
C PHE A 12 -31.33 -6.28 -10.97
N TYR A 13 -32.35 -5.53 -10.54
CA TYR A 13 -32.76 -5.47 -9.15
C TYR A 13 -33.14 -6.86 -8.63
N GLU A 14 -34.03 -7.59 -9.32
CA GLU A 14 -34.39 -8.95 -8.92
C GLU A 14 -33.17 -9.87 -8.81
N LEU A 15 -32.24 -9.74 -9.75
CA LEU A 15 -31.01 -10.52 -9.74
C LEU A 15 -30.11 -10.19 -8.54
N VAL A 16 -29.95 -8.92 -8.19
CA VAL A 16 -29.18 -8.45 -7.01
C VAL A 16 -29.77 -8.97 -5.69
N TRP A 17 -31.10 -9.17 -5.63
CA TRP A 17 -31.79 -9.72 -4.45
C TRP A 17 -31.98 -11.24 -4.49
N SER A 18 -31.60 -11.91 -5.59
CA SER A 18 -31.74 -13.37 -5.75
C SER A 18 -30.63 -14.19 -5.06
N LYS A 19 -29.39 -13.66 -4.98
CA LYS A 19 -28.24 -14.34 -4.38
C LYS A 19 -27.19 -13.36 -3.81
N PRO A 20 -26.25 -13.83 -2.96
CA PRO A 20 -25.17 -12.99 -2.46
C PRO A 20 -24.40 -12.29 -3.57
N MET A 21 -24.08 -11.01 -3.34
CA MET A 21 -23.36 -10.15 -4.30
C MET A 21 -22.03 -10.77 -4.76
N THR A 22 -21.34 -11.46 -3.88
CA THR A 22 -20.09 -12.18 -4.17
C THR A 22 -20.27 -13.33 -5.15
N HIS A 23 -21.41 -14.03 -5.12
CA HIS A 23 -21.73 -15.07 -6.11
C HIS A 23 -22.15 -14.44 -7.43
N LEU A 24 -23.01 -13.42 -7.38
CA LEU A 24 -23.47 -12.74 -8.59
C LEU A 24 -22.31 -12.08 -9.37
N ALA A 25 -21.33 -11.52 -8.67
CA ALA A 25 -20.14 -10.95 -9.27
C ALA A 25 -19.30 -11.99 -10.02
N LYS A 26 -19.20 -13.22 -9.48
CA LYS A 26 -18.51 -14.34 -10.15
C LYS A 26 -19.20 -14.76 -11.44
N ASP A 27 -20.53 -14.83 -11.45
CA ASP A 27 -21.29 -15.22 -12.64
C ASP A 27 -21.16 -14.23 -13.80
N PHE A 28 -20.82 -12.99 -13.47
CA PHE A 28 -20.55 -11.89 -14.39
C PHE A 28 -19.07 -11.68 -14.66
N ALA A 29 -18.19 -12.45 -14.01
CA ALA A 29 -16.74 -12.26 -14.05
C ALA A 29 -16.33 -10.78 -13.84
N ILE A 30 -16.92 -10.15 -12.82
CA ILE A 30 -16.53 -8.80 -12.36
C ILE A 30 -16.26 -8.82 -10.86
N SER A 31 -15.60 -7.80 -10.33
CA SER A 31 -15.46 -7.67 -8.88
C SER A 31 -16.79 -7.29 -8.22
N ASP A 32 -16.96 -7.69 -6.96
CA ASP A 32 -18.08 -7.28 -6.12
C ASP A 32 -18.16 -5.75 -5.98
N VAL A 33 -17.02 -5.06 -5.90
CA VAL A 33 -16.92 -3.60 -5.93
C VAL A 33 -17.45 -3.01 -7.25
N ALA A 34 -17.10 -3.60 -8.40
CA ALA A 34 -17.62 -3.16 -9.69
C ALA A 34 -19.14 -3.35 -9.77
N LEU A 35 -19.64 -4.48 -9.28
CA LEU A 35 -21.07 -4.76 -9.22
C LEU A 35 -21.82 -3.77 -8.30
N HIS A 36 -21.23 -3.38 -7.16
CA HIS A 36 -21.77 -2.31 -6.31
C HIS A 36 -21.79 -0.94 -7.02
N LYS A 37 -20.75 -0.61 -7.79
CA LYS A 37 -20.71 0.63 -8.60
C LYS A 37 -21.84 0.66 -9.63
N ILE A 38 -22.12 -0.47 -10.27
CA ILE A 38 -23.25 -0.61 -11.22
C ILE A 38 -24.58 -0.35 -10.48
N CYS A 39 -24.81 -1.01 -9.35
CA CYS A 39 -26.02 -0.79 -8.54
C CYS A 39 -26.19 0.69 -8.17
N ARG A 40 -25.14 1.35 -7.69
CA ARG A 40 -25.15 2.77 -7.35
C ARG A 40 -25.46 3.65 -8.57
N LYS A 41 -24.84 3.38 -9.72
CA LYS A 41 -25.03 4.15 -10.96
C LYS A 41 -26.49 4.13 -11.42
N HIS A 42 -27.16 3.00 -11.31
CA HIS A 42 -28.56 2.83 -11.73
C HIS A 42 -29.57 3.02 -10.58
N GLY A 43 -29.12 3.47 -9.40
CA GLY A 43 -29.99 3.69 -8.25
C GLY A 43 -30.73 2.43 -7.80
N ILE A 44 -30.09 1.27 -7.90
CA ILE A 44 -30.62 -0.03 -7.47
C ILE A 44 -30.14 -0.29 -6.04
N PRO A 45 -31.04 -0.44 -5.06
CA PRO A 45 -30.65 -0.82 -3.71
C PRO A 45 -30.21 -2.28 -3.69
N ASN A 46 -29.20 -2.58 -2.89
CA ASN A 46 -28.68 -3.93 -2.72
C ASN A 46 -28.79 -4.41 -1.26
N PRO A 47 -28.70 -5.73 -1.00
CA PRO A 47 -28.81 -6.26 0.35
C PRO A 47 -27.69 -5.71 1.27
N PRO A 48 -28.01 -5.16 2.45
CA PRO A 48 -27.00 -4.65 3.38
C PRO A 48 -26.14 -5.79 3.96
N LEU A 49 -25.02 -5.42 4.58
CA LEU A 49 -24.11 -6.39 5.20
C LEU A 49 -24.85 -7.29 6.21
N GLY A 50 -24.65 -8.60 6.10
CA GLY A 50 -25.31 -9.58 6.95
C GLY A 50 -26.78 -9.84 6.63
N TRP A 51 -27.37 -9.22 5.60
CA TRP A 51 -28.75 -9.51 5.17
C TRP A 51 -28.92 -10.97 4.77
N TRP A 52 -28.00 -11.50 3.95
CA TRP A 52 -28.00 -12.90 3.53
C TRP A 52 -27.76 -13.87 4.69
N ALA A 53 -26.91 -13.51 5.66
CA ALA A 53 -26.70 -14.30 6.87
C ALA A 53 -27.97 -14.36 7.74
N LYS A 54 -28.67 -13.23 7.90
CA LYS A 54 -29.96 -13.17 8.61
C LYS A 54 -31.04 -13.99 7.90
N LYS A 55 -31.11 -13.92 6.56
CA LYS A 55 -32.05 -14.72 5.74
C LYS A 55 -31.75 -16.22 5.86
N ALA A 56 -30.49 -16.62 5.78
CA ALA A 56 -30.07 -18.01 5.95
C ALA A 56 -30.36 -18.55 7.36
N ALA A 57 -30.26 -17.71 8.38
CA ALA A 57 -30.61 -18.04 9.77
C ALA A 57 -32.12 -17.99 10.07
N GLY A 58 -32.99 -17.90 9.04
CA GLY A 58 -34.46 -17.88 9.19
C GLY A 58 -35.02 -16.61 9.84
N LYS A 59 -34.22 -15.54 9.99
CA LYS A 59 -34.70 -14.29 10.58
C LYS A 59 -35.53 -13.50 9.57
N LYS A 60 -36.55 -12.79 10.06
CA LYS A 60 -37.33 -11.86 9.24
C LYS A 60 -36.41 -10.73 8.73
N VAL A 61 -36.19 -10.69 7.42
CA VAL A 61 -35.42 -9.65 6.73
C VAL A 61 -36.36 -8.81 5.85
N LYS A 62 -36.09 -7.51 5.74
CA LYS A 62 -36.83 -6.61 4.84
C LYS A 62 -36.00 -6.41 3.57
N GLN A 63 -36.64 -6.56 2.42
CA GLN A 63 -36.07 -6.17 1.12
C GLN A 63 -36.43 -4.71 0.85
N THR A 64 -35.43 -3.91 0.45
CA THR A 64 -35.63 -2.49 0.13
C THR A 64 -36.26 -2.40 -1.26
N PRO A 65 -37.45 -1.81 -1.42
CA PRO A 65 -38.11 -1.72 -2.72
C PRO A 65 -37.28 -0.88 -3.70
N LEU A 66 -37.39 -1.19 -4.99
CA LEU A 66 -36.74 -0.45 -6.06
C LEU A 66 -37.32 0.98 -6.15
N PRO A 67 -36.53 2.04 -5.92
CA PRO A 67 -37.01 3.42 -6.04
C PRO A 67 -37.32 3.77 -7.50
N GLU A 68 -38.06 4.85 -7.74
CA GLU A 68 -38.23 5.37 -9.11
C GLU A 68 -36.87 5.76 -9.74
N ALA A 69 -36.77 5.60 -11.05
CA ALA A 69 -35.57 5.95 -11.79
C ALA A 69 -35.33 7.46 -11.74
N LYS A 70 -34.08 7.88 -11.58
CA LYS A 70 -33.73 9.30 -11.67
C LYS A 70 -33.93 9.82 -13.10
N PRO A 71 -34.33 11.09 -13.29
CA PRO A 71 -34.39 11.70 -14.62
C PRO A 71 -33.04 11.57 -15.35
N GLY A 72 -33.05 11.01 -16.56
CA GLY A 72 -31.85 10.78 -17.36
C GLY A 72 -31.03 9.53 -17.00
N ALA A 73 -31.52 8.68 -16.10
CA ALA A 73 -30.86 7.41 -15.81
C ALA A 73 -30.95 6.44 -17.01
N PRO A 74 -29.85 5.76 -17.38
CA PRO A 74 -29.88 4.76 -18.44
C PRO A 74 -30.77 3.59 -18.06
N ASP A 75 -31.72 3.27 -18.95
CA ASP A 75 -32.73 2.21 -18.81
C ASP A 75 -32.14 0.80 -18.85
N ARG A 76 -31.00 0.64 -19.55
CA ARG A 76 -30.33 -0.65 -19.75
C ARG A 76 -29.02 -0.73 -18.98
N ILE A 77 -28.83 -1.88 -18.32
CA ILE A 77 -27.60 -2.25 -17.61
C ILE A 77 -26.86 -3.26 -18.46
N THR A 78 -25.74 -2.83 -19.03
CA THR A 78 -24.86 -3.69 -19.81
C THR A 78 -23.69 -4.13 -18.95
N ILE A 79 -23.57 -5.44 -18.74
CA ILE A 79 -22.38 -6.06 -18.18
C ILE A 79 -21.65 -6.73 -19.32
N ALA A 80 -20.49 -6.19 -19.69
CA ALA A 80 -19.57 -6.92 -20.53
C ALA A 80 -19.09 -8.14 -19.74
N ASP A 81 -19.24 -9.36 -20.29
CA ASP A 81 -18.53 -10.53 -19.78
C ASP A 81 -17.04 -10.22 -19.95
N GLY A 82 -16.43 -9.67 -18.90
CA GLY A 82 -15.00 -9.39 -18.83
C GLY A 82 -14.33 -10.58 -18.17
N GLU A 83 -13.23 -11.08 -18.74
CA GLU A 83 -12.41 -12.06 -18.03
C GLU A 83 -11.67 -11.36 -16.87
N PHE A 84 -12.34 -11.11 -15.73
CA PHE A 84 -11.59 -10.86 -14.49
C PHE A 84 -11.01 -12.19 -14.01
N GLY A 85 -9.82 -12.53 -14.52
CA GLY A 85 -9.10 -13.68 -14.01
C GLY A 85 -8.06 -14.31 -14.93
N ARG A 86 -7.12 -13.52 -15.46
CA ARG A 86 -5.68 -13.84 -15.61
C ARG A 86 -5.05 -12.63 -16.27
N GLU A 87 -3.85 -12.29 -15.84
CA GLU A 87 -2.92 -11.52 -16.67
C GLU A 87 -3.10 -11.96 -18.14
N SER A 88 -3.35 -11.04 -19.08
CA SER A 88 -3.58 -11.43 -20.46
C SER A 88 -2.43 -12.32 -20.93
N ALA A 89 -2.68 -13.31 -21.80
CA ALA A 89 -1.60 -14.20 -22.27
C ALA A 89 -0.41 -13.40 -22.80
N ASN A 90 -0.67 -12.24 -23.41
CA ASN A 90 0.35 -11.30 -23.87
C ASN A 90 1.13 -10.65 -22.72
N LEU A 91 0.46 -10.21 -21.66
CA LEU A 91 1.11 -9.66 -20.46
C LEU A 91 1.92 -10.75 -19.74
N ALA A 92 1.38 -11.96 -19.60
CA ALA A 92 2.06 -13.07 -18.94
C ALA A 92 3.31 -13.49 -19.72
N ALA A 93 3.21 -13.57 -21.05
CA ALA A 93 4.36 -13.83 -21.91
C ALA A 93 5.37 -12.67 -21.92
N ALA A 94 4.92 -11.41 -21.80
CA ALA A 94 5.82 -10.26 -21.65
C ALA A 94 6.56 -10.31 -20.30
N ARG A 95 5.88 -10.64 -19.21
CA ARG A 95 6.46 -10.79 -17.87
C ARG A 95 7.46 -11.93 -17.80
N GLU A 96 7.15 -13.09 -18.38
CA GLU A 96 8.10 -14.21 -18.39
C GLU A 96 9.33 -13.90 -19.23
N ARG A 97 9.18 -13.22 -20.38
CA ARG A 97 10.34 -12.72 -21.16
C ARG A 97 11.19 -11.73 -20.36
N ALA A 98 10.56 -10.78 -19.66
CA ALA A 98 11.28 -9.85 -18.79
C ALA A 98 12.01 -10.57 -17.64
N ARG A 99 11.40 -11.62 -17.07
CA ARG A 99 12.03 -12.46 -16.03
C ARG A 99 13.26 -13.19 -16.57
N ILE A 100 13.15 -13.80 -17.76
CA ILE A 100 14.26 -14.50 -18.42
C ILE A 100 15.38 -13.50 -18.72
N GLN A 101 15.09 -12.36 -19.34
CA GLN A 101 16.09 -11.31 -19.61
C GLN A 101 16.78 -10.78 -18.35
N ALA A 102 16.03 -10.60 -17.26
CA ALA A 102 16.60 -10.21 -15.97
C ALA A 102 17.49 -11.31 -15.36
N SER A 103 17.25 -12.58 -15.72
CA SER A 103 18.00 -13.75 -15.25
C SER A 103 19.15 -14.18 -16.17
N GLU A 104 19.23 -13.64 -17.40
CA GLU A 104 20.29 -13.94 -18.38
C GLU A 104 21.65 -13.31 -18.01
N GLY A 105 21.73 -12.53 -16.93
CA GLY A 105 22.99 -12.03 -16.37
C GLY A 105 23.58 -12.98 -15.33
N ASP A 106 24.91 -13.10 -15.30
CA ASP A 106 25.61 -13.72 -14.18
C ASP A 106 25.57 -12.78 -12.98
N ASP A 107 25.06 -13.24 -11.84
CA ASP A 107 25.08 -12.49 -10.57
C ASP A 107 26.51 -12.14 -10.10
N ASN A 108 27.52 -12.87 -10.58
CA ASN A 108 28.94 -12.57 -10.36
C ASN A 108 29.50 -11.51 -11.31
N GLU A 109 28.80 -11.16 -12.39
CA GLU A 109 29.24 -10.09 -13.29
C GLU A 109 28.98 -8.75 -12.61
N ALA A 110 30.06 -8.00 -12.33
CA ALA A 110 29.96 -6.68 -11.75
C ALA A 110 29.15 -5.77 -12.68
N ALA A 111 27.97 -5.34 -12.23
CA ALA A 111 27.18 -4.38 -12.99
C ALA A 111 28.01 -3.09 -13.20
N PRO A 112 27.97 -2.49 -14.40
CA PRO A 112 28.77 -1.31 -14.69
C PRO A 112 28.42 -0.18 -13.71
N PRO A 113 29.42 0.60 -13.26
CA PRO A 113 29.19 1.69 -12.33
C PRO A 113 28.24 2.72 -12.93
N HIS A 114 27.36 3.27 -12.09
CA HIS A 114 26.36 4.25 -12.52
C HIS A 114 26.44 5.50 -11.64
N PRO A 115 26.56 6.71 -12.22
CA PRO A 115 26.87 7.93 -11.46
C PRO A 115 25.80 8.30 -10.43
N PHE A 116 24.53 7.94 -10.66
CA PHE A 116 23.48 8.12 -9.65
C PHE A 116 23.58 7.10 -8.52
N VAL A 117 24.02 5.87 -8.77
CA VAL A 117 24.21 4.86 -7.73
C VAL A 117 25.37 5.27 -6.83
N ASP A 118 26.52 5.62 -7.41
CA ASP A 118 27.71 6.01 -6.65
C ASP A 118 27.45 7.24 -5.77
N ARG A 119 26.78 8.26 -6.32
CA ARG A 119 26.38 9.45 -5.55
C ARG A 119 25.39 9.11 -4.44
N THR A 120 24.43 8.21 -4.69
CA THR A 120 23.44 7.79 -3.68
C THR A 120 24.13 7.09 -2.52
N ILE A 121 25.02 6.13 -2.80
CA ILE A 121 25.77 5.40 -1.76
C ILE A 121 26.70 6.35 -1.01
N ALA A 122 27.41 7.24 -1.71
CA ALA A 122 28.30 8.21 -1.08
C ALA A 122 27.56 9.19 -0.16
N LYS A 123 26.34 9.60 -0.53
CA LYS A 123 25.47 10.43 0.31
C LYS A 123 24.97 9.65 1.52
N LEU A 124 24.42 8.45 1.32
CA LEU A 124 23.94 7.60 2.41
C LEU A 124 25.01 7.31 3.47
N ARG A 125 26.27 7.10 3.07
CA ARG A 125 27.39 6.89 4.01
C ARG A 125 27.71 8.10 4.89
N LYS A 126 27.27 9.30 4.51
CA LYS A 126 27.49 10.56 5.25
C LYS A 126 26.24 11.02 5.99
N GLU A 127 25.08 10.46 5.65
CA GLU A 127 23.80 10.87 6.19
C GLU A 127 23.64 10.38 7.63
N LYS A 128 22.97 11.18 8.46
CA LYS A 128 22.69 10.75 9.84
C LYS A 128 21.33 10.06 9.89
N PRO A 129 21.19 8.99 10.70
CA PRO A 129 19.87 8.42 10.95
C PRO A 129 18.95 9.45 11.58
N SER A 130 17.69 9.44 11.16
CA SER A 130 16.59 10.13 11.83
C SER A 130 16.23 9.45 13.16
N ASP A 131 15.29 10.04 13.89
CA ASP A 131 14.79 9.53 15.18
C ASP A 131 14.20 8.10 15.09
N ILE A 132 13.85 7.66 13.88
CA ILE A 132 13.31 6.32 13.61
C ILE A 132 14.39 5.34 13.12
N GLY A 133 15.66 5.72 13.20
CA GLY A 133 16.80 4.86 12.85
C GLY A 133 17.08 4.73 11.34
N LEU A 134 16.39 5.49 10.49
CA LEU A 134 16.52 5.44 9.03
C LEU A 134 17.23 6.69 8.48
N MET A 135 18.04 6.49 7.44
CA MET A 135 18.65 7.56 6.65
C MET A 135 17.84 7.76 5.37
N ALA A 136 17.54 9.00 5.02
CA ALA A 136 16.74 9.33 3.86
C ALA A 136 17.52 10.23 2.88
N VAL A 137 17.49 9.88 1.60
CA VAL A 137 18.04 10.69 0.51
C VAL A 137 17.03 10.76 -0.64
N SER A 138 16.82 11.95 -1.20
CA SER A 138 15.83 12.16 -2.28
C SER A 138 16.10 13.45 -3.07
N GLU A 139 17.34 13.61 -3.56
CA GLU A 139 17.75 14.80 -4.33
C GLU A 139 17.84 14.50 -5.84
N GLY A 140 17.72 15.56 -6.66
CA GLY A 140 17.82 15.46 -8.11
C GLY A 140 19.18 14.90 -8.54
N GLY A 141 19.19 13.67 -9.05
CA GLY A 141 20.40 12.93 -9.37
C GLY A 141 20.84 11.90 -8.32
N LEU A 142 20.00 11.62 -7.32
CA LEU A 142 20.12 10.49 -6.41
C LEU A 142 18.91 9.56 -6.59
N ILE A 143 19.11 8.27 -6.36
CA ILE A 143 18.00 7.32 -6.21
C ILE A 143 17.36 7.56 -4.85
N LYS A 144 16.03 7.68 -4.80
CA LYS A 144 15.33 7.87 -3.53
C LYS A 144 15.50 6.62 -2.64
N CYS A 145 16.14 6.78 -1.49
CA CYS A 145 16.37 5.69 -0.56
C CYS A 145 16.02 6.12 0.87
N GLU A 146 15.37 5.24 1.61
CA GLU A 146 15.08 5.40 3.03
C GLU A 146 15.41 4.09 3.76
N VAL A 147 16.62 3.98 4.31
CA VAL A 147 17.18 2.68 4.77
C VAL A 147 17.97 2.82 6.07
N ALA A 148 18.10 1.74 6.82
CA ALA A 148 18.95 1.70 8.00
C ALA A 148 20.45 1.75 7.62
N PRO A 149 21.34 2.30 8.49
CA PRO A 149 22.78 2.36 8.23
C PRO A 149 23.43 1.04 7.85
N ARG A 150 23.01 -0.05 8.51
CA ARG A 150 23.52 -1.41 8.27
C ARG A 150 23.22 -1.94 6.86
N SER A 151 22.26 -1.34 6.15
CA SER A 151 21.82 -1.81 4.84
C SER A 151 22.54 -1.13 3.69
N VAL A 152 23.36 -0.09 3.95
CA VAL A 152 24.04 0.68 2.90
C VAL A 152 24.96 -0.19 2.05
N ASP A 153 25.75 -1.08 2.66
CA ASP A 153 26.65 -1.95 1.90
C ASP A 153 25.89 -2.98 1.07
N ARG A 154 24.74 -3.44 1.56
CA ARG A 154 23.83 -4.29 0.77
C ARG A 154 23.21 -3.52 -0.40
N LEU A 155 22.84 -2.25 -0.21
CA LEU A 155 22.36 -1.37 -1.28
C LEU A 155 23.44 -1.15 -2.35
N ALA A 156 24.70 -1.01 -1.96
CA ALA A 156 25.82 -0.84 -2.89
C ALA A 156 25.99 -2.04 -3.85
N VAL A 157 25.55 -3.23 -3.44
CA VAL A 157 25.54 -4.43 -4.30
C VAL A 157 24.26 -4.50 -5.15
N ILE A 158 23.10 -4.20 -4.56
CA ILE A 158 21.80 -4.41 -5.21
C ILE A 158 21.48 -3.34 -6.26
N LEU A 159 21.76 -2.06 -5.98
CA LEU A 159 21.39 -0.96 -6.87
C LEU A 159 22.00 -1.08 -8.28
N PRO A 160 23.30 -1.35 -8.45
CA PRO A 160 23.88 -1.58 -9.78
C PRO A 160 23.18 -2.70 -10.56
N ARG A 161 22.81 -3.79 -9.88
CA ARG A 161 22.12 -4.94 -10.49
C ARG A 161 20.71 -4.57 -10.96
N ILE A 162 19.95 -3.81 -10.17
CA ILE A 162 18.64 -3.31 -10.58
C ILE A 162 18.76 -2.40 -11.80
N VAL A 163 19.74 -1.48 -11.81
CA VAL A 163 19.96 -0.58 -12.95
C VAL A 163 20.32 -1.37 -14.21
N ARG A 164 21.20 -2.37 -14.12
CA ARG A 164 21.53 -3.26 -15.25
C ARG A 164 20.30 -4.01 -15.75
N ALA A 165 19.51 -4.61 -14.87
CA ALA A 165 18.30 -5.35 -15.24
C ALA A 165 17.24 -4.47 -15.91
N ALA A 166 17.09 -3.22 -15.46
CA ALA A 166 16.21 -2.23 -16.09
C ALA A 166 16.74 -1.81 -17.48
N SER A 167 18.06 -1.66 -17.63
CA SER A 167 18.69 -1.32 -18.91
C SER A 167 18.49 -2.39 -19.99
N LEU A 168 18.57 -3.67 -19.63
CA LEU A 168 18.26 -4.78 -20.53
C LEU A 168 16.81 -4.78 -21.03
N GLN A 169 15.91 -4.14 -20.29
CA GLN A 169 14.50 -3.97 -20.64
C GLN A 169 14.22 -2.64 -21.36
N GLY A 170 15.25 -1.88 -21.75
CA GLY A 170 15.11 -0.61 -22.47
C GLY A 170 14.85 0.61 -21.58
N PHE A 171 15.05 0.49 -20.27
CA PHE A 171 14.92 1.63 -19.35
C PHE A 171 16.28 2.24 -19.01
N GLN A 172 16.36 3.56 -19.03
CA GLN A 172 17.54 4.31 -18.62
C GLN A 172 17.26 5.01 -17.30
N LEU A 173 18.20 4.99 -16.37
CA LEU A 173 18.08 5.75 -15.12
C LEU A 173 18.51 7.20 -15.38
N VAL A 174 17.57 8.13 -15.29
CA VAL A 174 17.78 9.57 -15.58
C VAL A 174 17.52 10.42 -14.33
N GLY A 175 18.11 11.61 -14.29
CA GLY A 175 17.85 12.58 -13.21
C GLY A 175 16.49 13.25 -13.38
N GLY A 176 15.85 13.60 -12.27
CA GLY A 176 14.60 14.36 -12.24
C GLY A 176 14.62 15.46 -11.20
N GLU A 177 13.55 16.27 -11.15
CA GLU A 177 13.40 17.43 -10.27
C GLU A 177 13.49 17.07 -8.77
N GLY A 178 13.14 15.82 -8.42
CA GLY A 178 13.23 15.31 -7.04
C GLY A 178 14.20 14.14 -6.87
N SER A 179 14.09 13.09 -7.70
CA SER A 179 14.97 11.92 -7.61
C SER A 179 15.16 11.29 -8.99
N ALA A 180 16.17 10.43 -9.10
CA ALA A 180 16.39 9.63 -10.30
C ALA A 180 15.23 8.66 -10.52
N HIS A 181 14.87 8.48 -11.79
CA HIS A 181 13.75 7.64 -12.21
C HIS A 181 14.13 6.88 -13.47
N PHE A 182 13.44 5.77 -13.73
CA PHE A 182 13.60 5.03 -14.97
C PHE A 182 12.77 5.67 -16.07
N LYS A 183 13.35 5.78 -17.26
CA LYS A 183 12.70 6.33 -18.44
C LYS A 183 12.91 5.40 -19.63
N SER A 184 11.84 5.10 -20.34
CA SER A 184 11.86 4.50 -21.68
C SER A 184 11.42 5.54 -22.71
N GLU A 185 11.25 5.13 -23.97
CA GLU A 185 10.71 6.02 -25.02
C GLU A 185 9.27 6.48 -24.71
N THR A 186 8.49 5.63 -24.04
CA THR A 186 7.05 5.84 -23.83
C THR A 186 6.67 6.15 -22.39
N GLU A 187 7.50 5.78 -21.42
CA GLU A 187 7.13 5.77 -20.00
C GLU A 187 8.19 6.38 -19.10
N VAL A 188 7.72 6.94 -17.98
CA VAL A 188 8.53 7.43 -16.87
C VAL A 188 8.05 6.72 -15.61
N ILE A 189 8.97 6.01 -14.95
CA ILE A 189 8.71 5.17 -13.79
C ILE A 189 9.55 5.67 -12.62
N GLY A 190 8.88 6.17 -11.58
CA GLY A 190 9.52 6.52 -10.32
C GLY A 190 10.13 5.30 -9.63
N PHE A 191 11.29 5.46 -9.00
CA PHE A 191 12.00 4.37 -8.34
C PHE A 191 12.49 4.78 -6.96
N SER A 192 12.21 3.94 -5.96
CA SER A 192 12.66 4.15 -4.58
C SER A 192 12.83 2.84 -3.83
N ILE A 193 13.77 2.82 -2.87
CA ILE A 193 13.93 1.73 -1.90
C ILE A 193 13.66 2.27 -0.50
N SER A 194 12.70 1.66 0.21
CA SER A 194 12.36 2.03 1.57
C SER A 194 12.32 0.79 2.46
N GLU A 195 12.94 0.86 3.64
CA GLU A 195 12.80 -0.14 4.68
C GLU A 195 11.62 0.20 5.58
N LEU A 196 10.86 -0.82 5.96
CA LEU A 196 9.76 -0.68 6.92
C LEU A 196 10.32 -0.76 8.34
N VAL A 197 9.86 0.15 9.20
CA VAL A 197 10.14 0.13 10.64
C VAL A 197 8.90 -0.38 11.35
N SER A 198 9.07 -1.43 12.14
CA SER A 198 8.07 -1.82 13.13
C SER A 198 8.29 -0.94 14.37
N ARG A 199 7.21 -0.38 14.91
CA ARG A 199 7.23 0.33 16.19
C ARG A 199 6.44 -0.50 17.18
N GLU A 200 7.10 -0.97 18.23
CA GLU A 200 6.42 -1.64 19.32
C GLU A 200 6.18 -0.62 20.43
N LYS A 201 5.03 -0.69 21.10
CA LYS A 201 4.75 0.26 22.19
C LYS A 201 5.73 -0.04 23.31
N HIS A 202 6.53 0.97 23.68
CA HIS A 202 7.57 0.79 24.69
C HIS A 202 6.95 0.34 26.01
N VAL A 203 7.46 -0.78 26.53
CA VAL A 203 7.11 -1.27 27.86
C VAL A 203 8.26 -0.87 28.78
N LEU A 204 7.94 -0.08 29.81
CA LEU A 204 8.93 0.39 30.78
C LEU A 204 9.79 -0.76 31.28
N THR A 205 11.10 -0.64 31.09
CA THR A 205 12.07 -1.58 31.67
C THR A 205 12.01 -1.51 33.20
N ASP A 206 12.54 -2.52 33.90
CA ASP A 206 12.56 -2.52 35.37
C ASP A 206 13.29 -1.29 35.96
N ALA A 207 14.33 -0.83 35.26
CA ALA A 207 15.09 0.37 35.62
C ALA A 207 14.26 1.65 35.42
N GLU A 208 13.48 1.74 34.35
CA GLU A 208 12.60 2.88 34.07
C GLU A 208 11.39 2.92 35.00
N ARG A 209 10.80 1.76 35.30
CA ARG A 209 9.74 1.63 36.31
C ARG A 209 10.21 2.12 37.67
N THR A 210 11.43 1.79 38.06
CA THR A 210 12.02 2.26 39.33
C THR A 210 12.20 3.78 39.34
N LYS A 211 12.60 4.40 38.21
CA LYS A 211 12.71 5.86 38.06
C LYS A 211 11.34 6.54 38.14
N GLU A 212 10.32 5.98 37.48
CA GLU A 212 8.94 6.45 37.56
C GLU A 212 8.45 6.38 39.01
N GLU A 213 8.58 5.24 39.69
CA GLU A 213 8.17 5.05 41.09
C GLU A 213 8.88 6.02 42.05
N ALA A 214 10.19 6.24 41.86
CA ALA A 214 10.95 7.20 42.66
C ALA A 214 10.44 8.64 42.46
N TRP A 215 10.12 9.04 41.21
CA TRP A 215 9.53 10.33 40.92
C TRP A 215 8.11 10.47 41.50
N GLN A 216 7.27 9.44 41.38
CA GLN A 216 5.92 9.41 41.96
C GLN A 216 5.99 9.58 43.48
N ARG A 217 6.91 8.89 44.16
CA ARG A 217 7.14 9.02 45.60
C ARG A 217 7.61 10.43 45.98
N LYS A 218 8.53 11.02 45.22
CA LYS A 218 8.98 12.42 45.42
C LYS A 218 7.81 13.38 45.27
N ARG A 219 6.93 13.16 44.28
CA ARG A 219 5.74 13.98 44.02
C ARG A 219 4.73 13.90 45.14
N ASP A 220 4.40 12.71 45.60
CA ASP A 220 3.42 12.50 46.66
C ASP A 220 3.90 13.11 48.00
N LEU A 221 5.20 13.06 48.27
CA LEU A 221 5.81 13.75 49.41
C LEU A 221 5.72 15.28 49.30
N ALA A 222 5.94 15.85 48.11
CA ALA A 222 5.83 17.29 47.88
C ALA A 222 4.38 17.79 47.98
N ALA A 223 3.42 17.02 47.44
CA ALA A 223 1.99 17.32 47.54
C ALA A 223 1.52 17.39 48.99
N ARG A 224 2.01 16.50 49.87
CA ARG A 224 1.73 16.53 51.32
C ARG A 224 2.29 17.76 52.05
N ARG A 225 3.28 18.44 51.47
CA ARG A 225 3.96 19.62 52.04
C ARG A 225 3.50 20.94 51.43
N ASN A 226 2.45 20.94 50.58
CA ASN A 226 1.96 22.10 49.82
C ASN A 226 3.02 22.82 48.96
N GLY A 227 4.12 22.14 48.61
CA GLY A 227 5.18 22.70 47.75
C GLY A 227 4.95 22.30 46.30
N TRP A 228 4.44 23.22 45.48
CA TRP A 228 4.10 22.94 44.07
C TRP A 228 5.23 23.30 43.08
N ASP A 229 6.29 23.99 43.52
CA ASP A 229 7.23 24.67 42.60
C ASP A 229 8.32 23.78 41.99
N SER A 230 8.56 22.56 42.48
CA SER A 230 9.77 21.77 42.11
C SER A 230 9.51 20.39 41.50
N VAL A 231 8.24 20.01 41.28
CA VAL A 231 7.91 18.59 41.03
C VAL A 231 7.63 18.27 39.55
N PHE A 232 7.22 19.27 38.78
CA PHE A 232 6.81 19.10 37.38
C PHE A 232 7.99 19.09 36.39
N PHE A 233 9.11 19.73 36.76
CA PHE A 233 10.25 19.89 35.85
C PHE A 233 11.14 18.64 35.75
N ASP A 234 11.12 17.77 36.76
CA ASP A 234 11.99 16.57 36.84
C ASP A 234 11.29 15.26 36.42
N ARG A 235 10.13 15.33 35.73
CA ARG A 235 9.40 14.11 35.34
C ARG A 235 10.26 13.28 34.37
N PRO A 236 10.55 12.00 34.65
CA PRO A 236 11.27 11.16 33.72
C PRO A 236 10.46 11.00 32.43
N ARG A 237 11.14 11.14 31.28
CA ARG A 237 10.57 10.88 29.96
C ARG A 237 11.10 9.55 29.47
N PHE A 238 10.20 8.65 29.13
CA PHE A 238 10.51 7.37 28.53
C PHE A 238 10.16 7.41 27.05
N PRO A 239 10.84 6.62 26.20
CA PRO A 239 10.42 6.43 24.81
C PRO A 239 8.96 5.98 24.76
N GLU A 240 8.19 6.48 23.80
CA GLU A 240 6.82 5.98 23.57
C GLU A 240 6.82 4.67 22.77
N TRP A 241 7.90 4.42 22.03
CA TRP A 241 8.06 3.30 21.11
C TRP A 241 9.45 2.67 21.27
N ASP A 242 9.51 1.34 21.16
CA ASP A 242 10.71 0.53 20.97
C ASP A 242 11.06 0.37 19.48
#